data_AF-A0A845T3S4-F1
#
_entry.id   AF-A0A845T3S4-F1
#
_cell.length_a   1.000
_cell.length_b   1.000
_cell.length_c   1.000
_cell.angle_alpha   90.00
_cell.angle_beta   90.00
_cell.angle_gamma   90.00
#
_symmetry.space_group_name_H-M   'P 1'
#
loop_
_entity.id
_entity.type
_entity.pdbx_description
1 polymer ?
#
loop_
_entity_poly.entity_id
_entity_poly.type
_entity_poly.pdbx_seq_one_letter_code
_entity_poly.pdbx_strand_id
1 'polypeptide(L)' 'MRDEKRVVTLNGFEQRLMVAGLTDFRNDALRDGKPTEDVDDLILKVIDAPTKREKRRADREAR' A
#
# COMPACT_ATOMS: atom_id res chain seq x y z
N MET A 1 -1.98 4.11 23.56
CA MET A 1 -1.32 5.13 22.71
C MET A 1 -2.03 5.10 21.37
N ARG A 2 -2.42 6.23 20.78
CA ARG A 2 -2.94 6.21 19.40
C ARG A 2 -1.76 5.90 18.49
N ASP A 3 -1.85 4.84 17.71
CA ASP A 3 -0.87 4.58 16.64
C ASP A 3 -0.80 5.81 15.76
N GLU A 4 0.35 6.49 15.81
CA GLU A 4 0.56 7.72 15.07
C GLU A 4 0.66 7.36 13.58
N LYS A 5 -0.32 7.81 12.80
CA LYS A 5 -0.39 7.51 11.36
C LYS A 5 0.50 8.47 10.59
N ARG A 6 1.30 7.94 9.65
CA ARG A 6 2.06 8.74 8.67
C ARG A 6 1.37 8.76 7.32
N VAL A 7 1.45 9.88 6.61
CA VAL A 7 0.97 10.03 5.22
C VAL A 7 2.19 10.13 4.30
N VAL A 8 2.26 9.25 3.31
CA VAL A 8 3.30 9.23 2.27
C VAL A 8 2.63 9.46 0.92
N THR A 9 3.21 10.32 0.08
CA THR A 9 2.76 10.51 -1.30
C THR A 9 3.77 9.85 -2.22
N LEU A 10 3.29 8.91 -3.04
CA LEU A 10 4.11 8.19 -4.00
C LEU A 10 3.70 8.58 -5.41
N ASN A 11 4.67 8.69 -6.31
CA ASN A 11 4.42 8.66 -7.74
C ASN A 11 4.22 7.22 -8.23
N GLY A 12 3.79 7.04 -9.48
CA GLY A 12 3.48 5.71 -10.00
C GLY A 12 4.69 4.75 -10.05
N PHE A 13 5.91 5.27 -10.19
CA PHE A 13 7.12 4.45 -10.13
C PHE A 13 7.40 4.02 -8.68
N GLU A 14 7.36 4.94 -7.72
CA GLU A 14 7.57 4.65 -6.30
C GLU A 14 6.53 3.66 -5.75
N GLN A 15 5.26 3.78 -6.17
CA GLN A 15 4.21 2.84 -5.81
C GLN A 15 4.54 1.43 -6.32
N ARG A 16 4.93 1.28 -7.59
CA ARG A 16 5.32 -0.03 -8.16
C ARG A 16 6.56 -0.60 -7.48
N LEU A 17 7.55 0.24 -7.19
CA LEU A 17 8.77 -0.16 -6.50
C LEU A 17 8.45 -0.66 -5.09
N MET A 18 7.56 0.03 -4.36
CA MET A 18 7.13 -0.37 -3.02
C MET A 18 6.37 -1.69 -3.04
N VAL A 19 5.44 -1.89 -3.98
CA VAL A 19 4.72 -3.17 -4.13
C VAL A 19 5.69 -4.32 -4.44
N ALA A 20 6.63 -4.13 -5.36
CA ALA A 20 7.64 -5.14 -5.68
C ALA A 20 8.50 -5.50 -4.46
N GLY A 21 9.05 -4.50 -3.77
CA GLY A 21 9.90 -4.73 -2.60
C GLY A 21 9.15 -5.41 -1.43
N LEU A 22 7.89 -5.02 -1.18
CA LEU A 22 7.07 -5.68 -0.17
C LEU A 22 6.71 -7.12 -0.57
N THR A 23 6.48 -7.38 -1.86
CA THR A 23 6.20 -8.74 -2.37
C THR A 23 7.42 -9.64 -2.23
N ASP A 24 8.61 -9.13 -2.51
CA ASP A 24 9.87 -9.88 -2.32
C ASP A 24 10.08 -10.20 -0.84
N PHE A 25 9.88 -9.22 0.04
CA PHE A 25 9.96 -9.43 1.49
C PHE A 25 8.94 -10.47 1.98
N ARG A 26 7.70 -10.41 1.47
CA ARG A 26 6.65 -11.40 1.74
C ARG A 26 7.11 -12.80 1.33
N ASN A 27 7.68 -12.94 0.14
CA ASN A 27 8.14 -14.23 -0.38
C ASN A 27 9.29 -14.80 0.46
N ASP A 28 10.22 -13.96 0.92
CA ASP A 28 11.28 -14.38 1.84
C ASP A 28 10.71 -14.81 3.20
N ALA A 29 9.75 -14.06 3.76
CA ALA A 29 9.09 -14.41 5.01
C ALA A 29 8.31 -15.74 4.90
N LEU A 30 7.60 -15.96 3.79
CA LEU A 30 6.93 -17.25 3.51
C LEU A 30 7.94 -18.40 3.43
N ARG A 31 9.08 -18.20 2.77
CA ARG A 31 10.14 -19.23 2.68
C ARG A 31 10.70 -19.58 4.06
N ASP A 32 10.79 -18.59 4.94
CA ASP A 32 11.25 -18.76 6.33
C ASP A 32 10.15 -19.32 7.25
N GLY A 33 8.93 -19.58 6.76
CA GLY A 33 7.80 -20.04 7.56
C GLY A 33 7.27 -18.99 8.54
N LYS A 34 7.52 -17.71 8.28
CA LYS A 34 7.07 -16.59 9.11
C LYS A 34 5.68 -16.12 8.70
N PRO A 35 4.88 -15.59 9.63
CA PRO A 35 3.61 -14.93 9.33
C PRO A 35 3.82 -13.75 8.36
N THR A 36 2.85 -13.54 7.45
CA THR A 36 2.91 -12.49 6.43
C THR A 36 1.72 -11.55 6.42
N GLU A 37 0.76 -11.74 7.34
CA GLU A 37 -0.50 -11.01 7.38
C GLU A 37 -0.28 -9.49 7.40
N ASP A 38 0.67 -9.02 8.22
CA ASP A 38 1.01 -7.60 8.31
C ASP A 38 1.61 -7.04 6.99
N VAL A 39 2.34 -7.87 6.25
CA VAL A 39 2.95 -7.48 4.97
C VAL A 39 1.89 -7.47 3.87
N ASP A 40 1.01 -8.47 3.87
CA ASP A 40 -0.10 -8.59 2.94
C ASP A 40 -1.04 -7.37 3.06
N ASP A 41 -1.36 -6.96 4.29
CA ASP A 41 -2.16 -5.76 4.57
C ASP A 41 -1.49 -4.47 4.05
N LEU A 42 -0.17 -4.36 4.18
CA LEU A 42 0.58 -3.22 3.65
C LEU A 42 0.59 -3.19 2.12
N ILE A 43 0.76 -4.35 1.47
CA ILE A 43 0.72 -4.46 0.00
C ILE A 43 -0.64 -3.99 -0.51
N LEU A 44 -1.74 -4.51 0.06
CA LEU A 44 -3.11 -4.11 -0.31
C LEU A 44 -3.31 -2.60 -0.14
N LYS A 45 -2.88 -2.04 1.00
CA LYS A 45 -2.97 -0.61 1.27
C LYS A 45 -2.23 0.26 0.26
N VAL A 46 -1.09 -0.20 -0.27
CA VAL A 46 -0.31 0.52 -1.29
C VAL A 46 -0.95 0.39 -2.67
N ILE A 47 -1.50 -0.78 -3.00
CA ILE A 47 -2.20 -1.03 -4.28
C ILE A 47 -3.47 -0.18 -4.37
N ASP A 48 -4.29 -0.22 -3.31
CA ASP A 48 -5.57 0.49 -3.24
C ASP A 48 -5.43 1.98 -2.90
N ALA A 49 -4.19 2.47 -2.78
CA ALA A 49 -3.93 3.86 -2.45
C ALA A 49 -4.55 4.77 -3.54
N PRO A 50 -5.53 5.61 -3.19
CA PRO A 50 -6.29 6.37 -4.17
C PRO A 50 -5.40 7.41 -4.88
N THR A 51 -5.48 7.46 -6.21
CA THR A 51 -4.76 8.50 -6.94
C THR A 51 -5.41 9.87 -6.75
N LYS A 52 -4.62 10.94 -6.88
CA LYS A 52 -5.15 12.33 -6.82
C LYS A 52 -6.24 12.60 -7.87
N ARG A 53 -6.24 11.86 -8.99
CA ARG A 53 -7.26 11.98 -10.04
C ARG A 53 -8.56 11.25 -9.67
N GLU A 54 -8.46 10.06 -9.10
CA GLU A 54 -9.63 9.28 -8.68
C GLU A 54 -10.39 9.94 -7.53
N LYS A 55 -9.69 10.51 -6.54
CA LYS A 55 -10.34 11.29 -5.47
C LYS A 55 -11.20 12.43 -6.02
N ARG A 56 -10.65 13.21 -6.97
CA ARG A 56 -11.37 14.34 -7.58
C ARG A 56 -12.61 13.91 -8.38
N ARG A 57 -12.63 12.68 -8.90
CA ARG A 57 -13.79 12.13 -9.62
C ARG A 57 -14.86 11.64 -8.65
N ALA A 58 -14.47 10.86 -7.63
CA ALA A 58 -15.39 10.41 -6.59
C ALA A 58 -16.07 11.59 -5.87
N ASP A 59 -15.33 12.65 -5.54
CA ASP A 59 -15.87 13.86 -4.90
C ASP A 59 -16.88 14.62 -5.79
N ARG A 60 -16.81 14.48 -7.12
CA ARG A 60 -17.75 15.10 -8.06
C ARG A 60 -19.00 14.26 -8.28
N GLU A 61 -18.87 12.94 -8.27
CA GLU A 61 -20.00 12.01 -8.42
C GLU A 61 -20.85 11.92 -7.14
N ALA A 62 -20.27 12.26 -5.97
CA ALA A 62 -20.98 12.33 -4.68
C ALA A 62 -21.71 13.67 -4.43
N ARG A 63 -21.75 14.59 -5.41
CA ARG A 63 -22.30 15.94 -5.28
C ARG A 63 -23.46 16.17 -6.24
#